data_AF-A0A0C3S330-F1
#
_entry.id   AF-A0A0C3S330-F1
#
_cell.length_a   1.000
_cell.length_b   1.000
_cell.length_c   1.000
_cell.angle_alpha   90.00
_cell.angle_beta   90.00
_cell.angle_gamma   90.00
#
_symmetry.space_group_name_H-M   'P 1'
#
loop_
_entity.id
_entity.type
_entity.pdbx_description
1 polymer ?
#
loop_
_entity_poly.entity_id
_entity_poly.type
_entity_poly.pdbx_seq_one_letter_code
_entity_poly.pdbx_strand_id
1 'polypeptide(L)'
;MLSLVISIATGSGTHEVKLGEKARLKAEIDSDTQMLCGALAMSSRMYSASDAVESLTSGRLPPSRKDLRHRHYLPLEPSHRVANLEYMRTGILLPFGAHNVYFNEPNRSLFSPKGEWLQRDFDDPIKCWDIDEVIKSGNAHGASREDLYGCLYFHVSDQLYEFADRLSRFDISLNILGRDAVELSSSIKKGDLTSQFGIPSSIRFDRIDVSNIVDEHYKIGIAGVIDAWGDFLKPDKEATIIGHFTNWSGKDVDAEPNGHNCDAEALFTIAQNKGRLPDLIPPELKTAKSLAPKNRDRLRALMSMVTAMTHTMITSVYDNSRAFDRYLLNYGLDDALKRNKLKRKTKHTIVPHRLCASVHDPPSALPEFKDKDSWYLHSRIHSMTWTERYIEICRS
;
A
#
# COMPACT_ATOMS: atom_id res chain seq x y z
N MET A 1 -21.53 -12.92 -7.71
CA MET A 1 -21.49 -11.76 -6.79
C MET A 1 -22.85 -11.52 -6.12
N LEU A 2 -23.93 -11.27 -6.87
CA LEU A 2 -25.25 -10.97 -6.29
C LEU A 2 -25.79 -12.04 -5.32
N SER A 3 -25.61 -13.33 -5.64
CA SER A 3 -26.01 -14.44 -4.76
C SER A 3 -25.32 -14.42 -3.39
N LEU A 4 -24.01 -14.17 -3.37
CA LEU A 4 -23.22 -14.06 -2.14
C LEU A 4 -23.68 -12.84 -1.33
N VAL A 5 -23.84 -11.69 -1.98
CA VAL A 5 -24.27 -10.43 -1.33
C VAL A 5 -25.64 -10.60 -0.68
N ILE A 6 -26.59 -11.24 -1.36
CA ILE A 6 -27.92 -11.55 -0.79
C ILE A 6 -27.78 -12.51 0.40
N SER A 7 -26.97 -13.58 0.26
CA SER A 7 -26.77 -14.54 1.35
C SER A 7 -26.16 -13.91 2.60
N ILE A 8 -25.26 -12.93 2.45
CA ILE A 8 -24.68 -12.19 3.56
C ILE A 8 -25.74 -11.28 4.20
N ALA A 9 -26.50 -10.55 3.37
CA ALA A 9 -27.52 -9.60 3.84
C ALA A 9 -28.64 -10.26 4.65
N THR A 10 -28.99 -11.52 4.36
CA THR A 10 -30.04 -12.27 5.06
C THR A 10 -29.50 -13.29 6.08
N GLY A 11 -28.18 -13.31 6.30
CA GLY A 11 -27.51 -14.31 7.13
C GLY A 11 -27.50 -14.01 8.64
N SER A 12 -26.91 -14.91 9.43
CA SER A 12 -26.93 -14.87 10.90
C SER A 12 -25.56 -14.58 11.53
N GLY A 13 -24.92 -13.46 11.18
CA GLY A 13 -23.70 -12.97 11.83
C GLY A 13 -22.40 -13.73 11.52
N THR A 14 -22.47 -14.94 10.97
CA THR A 14 -21.33 -15.71 10.48
C THR A 14 -21.67 -16.32 9.12
N HIS A 15 -20.70 -16.31 8.21
CA HIS A 15 -20.84 -16.88 6.87
C HIS A 15 -19.72 -17.88 6.61
N GLU A 16 -20.07 -19.06 6.10
CA GLU A 16 -19.10 -20.10 5.74
C GLU A 16 -19.26 -20.49 4.27
N VAL A 17 -18.13 -20.53 3.54
CA VAL A 17 -18.07 -20.89 2.13
C VAL A 17 -17.00 -21.96 1.93
N LYS A 18 -17.36 -23.04 1.24
CA LYS A 18 -16.39 -24.01 0.75
C LYS A 18 -15.72 -23.46 -0.51
N LEU A 19 -14.39 -23.38 -0.51
CA LEU A 19 -13.56 -22.91 -1.62
C LEU A 19 -12.95 -24.06 -2.44
N GLY A 20 -13.50 -25.26 -2.28
CA GLY A 20 -13.00 -26.51 -2.85
C GLY A 20 -13.21 -27.66 -1.87
N GLU A 21 -12.62 -28.81 -2.15
CA GLU A 21 -12.68 -29.97 -1.25
C GLU A 21 -11.78 -29.79 -0.01
N LYS A 22 -10.69 -29.04 -0.15
CA LYS A 22 -9.65 -28.86 0.87
C LYS A 22 -9.58 -27.46 1.45
N ALA A 23 -10.39 -26.53 0.97
CA ALA A 23 -10.34 -25.14 1.41
C ALA A 23 -11.70 -24.64 1.88
N ARG A 24 -11.70 -23.88 2.99
CA ARG A 24 -12.89 -23.24 3.56
C ARG A 24 -12.60 -21.81 3.99
N LEU A 25 -13.62 -20.97 3.88
CA LEU A 25 -13.64 -19.59 4.34
C LEU A 25 -14.74 -19.44 5.39
N LYS A 26 -14.40 -18.88 6.54
CA LYS A 26 -15.36 -18.40 7.54
C LYS A 26 -15.18 -16.91 7.73
N ALA A 27 -16.28 -16.17 7.77
CA ALA A 27 -16.28 -14.73 7.99
C ALA A 27 -17.30 -14.35 9.07
N GLU A 28 -16.86 -13.54 10.03
CA GLU A 28 -17.76 -12.79 10.91
C GLU A 28 -18.35 -11.62 10.14
N ILE A 29 -19.67 -11.50 10.14
CA ILE A 29 -20.40 -10.45 9.44
C ILE A 29 -21.17 -9.64 10.48
N ASP A 30 -20.76 -8.40 10.71
CA ASP A 30 -21.50 -7.48 11.59
C ASP A 30 -22.78 -6.95 10.91
N SER A 31 -23.65 -6.31 11.71
CA SER A 31 -24.92 -5.75 11.22
C SER A 31 -24.73 -4.69 10.14
N ASP A 32 -23.66 -3.91 10.23
CA ASP A 32 -23.38 -2.82 9.30
C ASP A 32 -22.99 -3.37 7.92
N THR A 33 -22.18 -4.43 7.91
CA THR A 33 -21.81 -5.18 6.71
C THR A 33 -23.03 -5.85 6.09
N GLN A 34 -23.91 -6.45 6.90
CA GLN A 34 -25.17 -7.02 6.40
C GLN A 34 -26.05 -5.96 5.74
N MET A 35 -26.22 -4.82 6.39
CA MET A 35 -27.00 -3.69 5.88
C MET A 35 -26.39 -3.15 4.58
N LEU A 36 -25.06 -3.01 4.53
CA LEU A 36 -24.34 -2.56 3.34
C LEU A 36 -24.51 -3.55 2.18
N CYS A 37 -24.37 -4.86 2.44
CA CYS A 37 -24.64 -5.89 1.44
C CYS A 37 -26.08 -5.83 0.92
N GLY A 38 -27.06 -5.64 1.81
CA GLY A 38 -28.47 -5.47 1.42
C GLY A 38 -28.67 -4.24 0.51
N ALA A 39 -28.04 -3.12 0.86
CA ALA A 39 -28.09 -1.90 0.05
C ALA A 39 -27.40 -2.10 -1.31
N LEU A 40 -26.27 -2.80 -1.36
CA LEU A 40 -25.56 -3.14 -2.60
C LEU A 40 -26.40 -4.07 -3.50
N ALA A 41 -27.11 -5.04 -2.94
CA ALA A 41 -28.01 -5.91 -3.71
C ALA A 41 -29.14 -5.12 -4.40
N MET A 42 -29.57 -4.01 -3.79
CA MET A 42 -30.62 -3.13 -4.31
C MET A 42 -30.11 -2.00 -5.21
N SER A 43 -28.79 -1.78 -5.24
CA SER A 43 -28.16 -0.64 -5.93
C SER A 43 -28.45 -0.59 -7.44
N SER A 44 -28.74 -1.73 -8.08
CA SER A 44 -29.13 -1.79 -9.50
C SER A 44 -30.45 -1.08 -9.80
N ARG A 45 -31.27 -0.84 -8.79
CA ARG A 45 -32.50 -0.05 -8.89
C ARG A 45 -32.29 1.43 -8.56
N MET A 46 -31.13 1.77 -8.00
CA MET A 46 -30.83 3.12 -7.51
C MET A 46 -30.06 3.96 -8.52
N TYR A 47 -29.19 3.33 -9.32
CA TYR A 47 -28.41 4.00 -10.35
C TYR A 47 -28.11 3.07 -11.53
N SER A 48 -28.03 3.66 -12.72
CA SER A 48 -27.66 3.01 -13.97
C SER A 48 -26.14 2.98 -14.18
N ALA A 49 -25.68 2.21 -15.17
CA ALA A 49 -24.27 2.24 -15.58
C ALA A 49 -23.82 3.65 -16.01
N SER A 50 -24.70 4.43 -16.64
CA SER A 50 -24.39 5.81 -17.05
C SER A 50 -24.15 6.71 -15.84
N ASP A 51 -24.98 6.61 -14.82
CA ASP A 51 -24.84 7.39 -13.58
C ASP A 51 -23.51 7.07 -12.88
N ALA A 52 -23.12 5.80 -12.88
CA ALA A 52 -21.84 5.36 -12.31
C ALA A 52 -20.64 5.93 -13.09
N VAL A 53 -20.70 5.96 -14.42
CA VAL A 53 -19.64 6.55 -15.27
C VAL A 53 -19.52 8.05 -15.04
N GLU A 54 -20.65 8.77 -14.91
CA GLU A 54 -20.65 10.20 -14.59
C GLU A 54 -20.04 10.47 -13.22
N SER A 55 -20.41 9.66 -12.21
CA SER A 55 -19.88 9.75 -10.85
C SER A 55 -18.38 9.46 -10.79
N LEU A 56 -17.91 8.41 -11.47
CA LEU A 56 -16.49 8.08 -11.61
C LEU A 56 -15.71 9.23 -12.25
N THR A 57 -16.23 9.77 -13.36
CA THR A 57 -15.58 10.88 -14.08
C THR A 57 -15.50 12.12 -13.21
N SER A 58 -16.57 12.44 -12.49
CA SER A 58 -16.63 13.59 -11.58
C SER A 58 -15.69 13.42 -10.38
N GLY A 59 -15.58 12.21 -9.84
CA GLY A 59 -14.71 11.88 -8.72
C GLY A 59 -13.23 11.86 -9.09
N ARG A 60 -12.86 11.27 -10.23
CA ARG A 60 -11.46 11.10 -10.67
C ARG A 60 -10.91 12.28 -11.48
N LEU A 61 -11.75 12.92 -12.29
CA LEU A 61 -11.34 13.98 -13.21
C LEU A 61 -12.01 15.34 -12.93
N PRO A 62 -12.19 15.79 -11.68
CA PRO A 62 -12.87 17.05 -11.40
C PRO A 62 -12.11 18.23 -12.04
N PRO A 63 -12.78 19.18 -12.71
CA PRO A 63 -12.12 20.31 -13.35
C PRO A 63 -11.25 21.14 -12.40
N SER A 64 -11.68 21.26 -11.13
CA SER A 64 -10.97 22.00 -10.07
C SER A 64 -9.58 21.42 -9.74
N ARG A 65 -9.33 20.14 -10.02
CA ARG A 65 -8.04 19.46 -9.74
C ARG A 65 -7.14 19.35 -10.98
N LYS A 66 -7.43 20.06 -12.07
CA LYS A 66 -6.65 19.99 -13.31
C LYS A 66 -5.16 20.27 -13.11
N ASP A 67 -4.83 21.30 -12.33
CA ASP A 67 -3.43 21.64 -12.01
C ASP A 67 -2.74 20.50 -11.26
N LEU A 68 -3.39 19.93 -10.25
CA LEU A 68 -2.86 18.81 -9.47
C LEU A 68 -2.59 17.57 -10.35
N ARG A 69 -3.51 17.24 -11.28
CA ARG A 69 -3.30 16.15 -12.25
C ARG A 69 -2.12 16.42 -13.18
N HIS A 70 -1.98 17.65 -13.69
CA HIS A 70 -0.85 17.99 -14.55
C HIS A 70 0.49 17.89 -13.82
N ARG A 71 0.54 18.27 -12.54
CA ARG A 71 1.73 18.08 -11.69
C ARG A 71 2.05 16.60 -11.48
N HIS A 72 1.03 15.77 -11.32
CA HIS A 72 1.21 14.31 -11.23
C HIS A 72 1.74 13.71 -12.53
N TYR A 73 1.30 14.20 -13.70
CA TYR A 73 1.79 13.73 -15.01
C TYR A 73 3.17 14.25 -15.40
N LEU A 74 3.59 15.40 -14.87
CA LEU A 74 4.88 16.01 -15.18
C LEU A 74 6.08 15.05 -15.08
N PRO A 75 6.24 14.26 -14.00
CA PRO A 75 7.35 13.31 -13.88
C PRO A 75 7.17 12.01 -14.67
N LEU A 76 6.01 11.75 -15.28
CA LEU A 76 5.73 10.50 -15.99
C LEU A 76 6.22 10.53 -17.44
N GLU A 77 6.59 9.39 -17.99
CA GLU A 77 6.83 9.23 -19.42
C GLU A 77 5.54 9.38 -20.24
N PRO A 78 5.61 9.82 -21.50
CA PRO A 78 4.42 10.06 -22.32
C PRO A 78 3.47 8.86 -22.43
N SER A 79 4.01 7.65 -22.61
CA SER A 79 3.22 6.41 -22.67
C SER A 79 2.43 6.16 -21.37
N HIS A 80 3.10 6.25 -20.21
CA HIS A 80 2.47 6.03 -18.91
C HIS A 80 1.42 7.10 -18.58
N ARG A 81 1.58 8.35 -19.06
CA ARG A 81 0.52 9.37 -18.94
C ARG A 81 -0.74 8.97 -19.68
N VAL A 82 -0.59 8.43 -20.89
CA VAL A 82 -1.72 7.98 -21.72
C VAL A 82 -2.39 6.77 -21.07
N ALA A 83 -1.61 5.78 -20.64
CA ALA A 83 -2.13 4.60 -19.94
C ALA A 83 -2.88 4.99 -18.65
N ASN A 84 -2.30 5.87 -17.82
CA ASN A 84 -2.95 6.34 -16.59
C ASN A 84 -4.22 7.15 -16.88
N LEU A 85 -4.20 8.04 -17.87
CA LEU A 85 -5.37 8.82 -18.24
C LEU A 85 -6.52 7.91 -18.69
N GLU A 86 -6.23 6.86 -19.46
CA GLU A 86 -7.24 5.91 -19.92
C GLU A 86 -7.86 5.14 -18.74
N TYR A 87 -7.04 4.65 -17.82
CA TYR A 87 -7.52 4.03 -16.58
C TYR A 87 -8.34 5.01 -15.72
N MET A 88 -7.92 6.27 -15.61
CA MET A 88 -8.63 7.28 -14.82
C MET A 88 -9.99 7.65 -15.43
N ARG A 89 -10.12 7.59 -16.76
CA ARG A 89 -11.37 7.84 -17.49
C ARG A 89 -12.35 6.68 -17.42
N THR A 90 -11.85 5.46 -17.56
CA THR A 90 -12.71 4.27 -17.72
C THR A 90 -12.89 3.50 -16.42
N GLY A 91 -11.89 3.51 -15.54
CA GLY A 91 -11.80 2.61 -14.38
C GLY A 91 -11.56 1.14 -14.76
N ILE A 92 -11.32 0.84 -16.04
CA ILE A 92 -11.20 -0.51 -16.57
C ILE A 92 -9.73 -0.94 -16.53
N LEU A 93 -9.47 -2.08 -15.90
CA LEU A 93 -8.15 -2.71 -15.88
C LEU A 93 -8.05 -3.74 -17.02
N LEU A 94 -7.55 -3.31 -18.17
CA LEU A 94 -7.33 -4.14 -19.36
C LEU A 94 -6.05 -3.70 -20.09
N PRO A 95 -5.49 -4.58 -20.95
CA PRO A 95 -4.49 -4.16 -21.91
C PRO A 95 -5.01 -3.04 -22.81
N PHE A 96 -4.17 -2.06 -23.11
CA PHE A 96 -4.55 -0.79 -23.75
C PHE A 96 -5.25 -0.99 -25.12
N GLY A 97 -4.86 -2.03 -25.86
CA GLY A 97 -5.45 -2.36 -27.16
C GLY A 97 -6.69 -3.28 -27.09
N ALA A 98 -7.11 -3.71 -25.90
CA ALA A 98 -8.20 -4.67 -25.75
C ALA A 98 -9.57 -4.03 -25.99
N HIS A 99 -10.49 -4.80 -26.58
CA HIS A 99 -11.88 -4.37 -26.73
C HIS A 99 -12.58 -4.29 -25.36
N ASN A 100 -13.10 -3.11 -25.02
CA ASN A 100 -13.79 -2.86 -23.76
C ASN A 100 -15.33 -2.92 -23.87
N VAL A 101 -15.89 -3.29 -25.03
CA VAL A 101 -17.35 -3.22 -25.29
C VAL A 101 -18.18 -4.07 -24.33
N TYR A 102 -17.59 -5.13 -23.78
CA TYR A 102 -18.23 -6.03 -22.83
C TYR A 102 -18.10 -5.58 -21.36
N PHE A 103 -17.36 -4.50 -21.09
CA PHE A 103 -17.14 -3.95 -19.76
C PHE A 103 -18.07 -2.73 -19.55
N ASN A 104 -19.37 -2.99 -19.66
CA ASN A 104 -20.43 -1.97 -19.63
C ASN A 104 -21.20 -1.93 -18.30
N GLU A 105 -20.84 -2.77 -17.33
CA GLU A 105 -21.45 -2.81 -16.01
C GLU A 105 -20.43 -2.34 -14.95
N PRO A 106 -20.81 -1.39 -14.06
CA PRO A 106 -19.91 -0.91 -13.04
C PRO A 106 -19.64 -1.99 -11.98
N ASN A 107 -18.40 -2.04 -11.47
CA ASN A 107 -18.13 -2.79 -10.25
C ASN A 107 -18.78 -2.07 -9.06
N ARG A 108 -19.96 -2.54 -8.65
CA ARG A 108 -20.80 -1.91 -7.62
C ARG A 108 -20.14 -1.85 -6.25
N SER A 109 -19.08 -2.61 -5.97
CA SER A 109 -18.32 -2.49 -4.72
C SER A 109 -17.43 -1.25 -4.66
N LEU A 110 -17.24 -0.54 -5.77
CA LEU A 110 -16.46 0.70 -5.84
C LEU A 110 -17.33 1.96 -5.69
N PHE A 111 -18.64 1.79 -5.60
CA PHE A 111 -19.61 2.87 -5.50
C PHE A 111 -20.42 2.74 -4.22
N SER A 112 -20.92 3.87 -3.70
CA SER A 112 -21.91 3.85 -2.64
C SER A 112 -23.19 3.16 -3.15
N PRO A 113 -24.08 2.69 -2.26
CA PRO A 113 -25.37 2.15 -2.69
C PRO A 113 -26.21 3.11 -3.54
N LYS A 114 -25.88 4.41 -3.51
CA LYS A 114 -26.50 5.48 -4.30
C LYS A 114 -25.74 5.83 -5.59
N GLY A 115 -24.64 5.13 -5.90
CA GLY A 115 -23.86 5.35 -7.12
C GLY A 115 -22.77 6.40 -7.01
N GLU A 116 -22.39 6.80 -5.78
CA GLU A 116 -21.30 7.77 -5.58
C GLU A 116 -19.95 7.07 -5.64
N TRP A 117 -19.00 7.60 -6.40
CA TRP A 117 -17.64 7.06 -6.44
C TRP A 117 -16.96 7.13 -5.07
N LEU A 118 -16.49 6.00 -4.54
CA LEU A 118 -15.96 5.92 -3.17
C LEU A 118 -14.45 6.14 -3.06
N GLN A 119 -13.70 6.03 -4.17
CA GLN A 119 -12.25 6.18 -4.15
C GLN A 119 -11.83 7.64 -4.31
N ARG A 120 -10.60 7.96 -3.92
CA ARG A 120 -9.99 9.26 -4.16
C ARG A 120 -9.59 9.42 -5.63
N ASP A 121 -9.33 10.66 -6.02
CA ASP A 121 -9.00 11.06 -7.39
C ASP A 121 -7.65 10.51 -7.91
N PHE A 122 -6.75 10.09 -7.00
CA PHE A 122 -5.44 9.51 -7.33
C PHE A 122 -5.22 8.09 -6.81
N ASP A 123 -6.30 7.40 -6.41
CA ASP A 123 -6.23 5.99 -6.05
C ASP A 123 -5.92 5.16 -7.31
N ASP A 124 -4.82 4.43 -7.27
CA ASP A 124 -4.28 3.68 -8.40
C ASP A 124 -3.89 2.27 -7.94
N PRO A 125 -4.50 1.20 -8.50
CA PRO A 125 -4.23 -0.17 -8.09
C PRO A 125 -2.79 -0.59 -8.34
N ILE A 126 -2.05 0.09 -9.24
CA ILE A 126 -0.65 -0.25 -9.50
C ILE A 126 0.23 -0.06 -8.26
N LYS A 127 -0.16 0.82 -7.34
CA LYS A 127 0.56 1.11 -6.09
C LYS A 127 0.43 -0.01 -5.05
N CYS A 128 -0.39 -1.01 -5.32
CA CYS A 128 -0.61 -2.15 -4.43
C CYS A 128 0.27 -3.36 -4.78
N TRP A 129 1.08 -3.26 -5.83
CA TRP A 129 1.86 -4.37 -6.37
C TRP A 129 3.31 -3.97 -6.62
N ASP A 130 4.19 -4.96 -6.54
CA ASP A 130 5.58 -4.78 -6.96
C ASP A 130 5.62 -4.51 -8.47
N ILE A 131 6.07 -3.31 -8.83
CA ILE A 131 6.06 -2.84 -10.22
C ILE A 131 6.97 -3.66 -11.14
N ASP A 132 8.06 -4.21 -10.60
CA ASP A 132 8.98 -5.04 -11.38
C ASP A 132 8.33 -6.40 -11.71
N GLU A 133 7.61 -7.00 -10.76
CA GLU A 133 6.85 -8.25 -10.99
C GLU A 133 5.62 -8.03 -11.87
N VAL A 134 4.98 -6.86 -11.80
CA VAL A 134 3.89 -6.47 -12.70
C VAL A 134 4.39 -6.42 -14.15
N ILE A 135 5.48 -5.71 -14.42
CA ILE A 135 6.05 -5.58 -15.77
C ILE A 135 6.55 -6.93 -16.27
N LYS A 136 7.16 -7.74 -15.40
CA LYS A 136 7.63 -9.08 -15.74
C LYS A 136 6.49 -10.02 -16.15
N SER A 137 5.37 -10.05 -15.41
CA SER A 137 4.20 -10.85 -15.80
C SER A 137 3.56 -10.32 -17.08
N GLY A 138 3.47 -9.00 -17.24
CA GLY A 138 2.99 -8.37 -18.48
C GLY A 138 3.80 -8.78 -19.71
N ASN A 139 5.13 -8.67 -19.62
CA ASN A 139 6.04 -9.07 -20.69
C ASN A 139 5.88 -10.55 -21.06
N ALA A 140 5.67 -11.44 -20.07
CA ALA A 140 5.42 -12.86 -20.32
C ALA A 140 4.13 -13.13 -21.12
N HIS A 141 3.17 -12.20 -21.06
CA HIS A 141 1.90 -12.24 -21.78
C HIS A 141 1.86 -11.34 -23.03
N GLY A 142 2.99 -10.73 -23.40
CA GLY A 142 3.11 -9.86 -24.57
C GLY A 142 2.59 -8.43 -24.35
N ALA A 143 2.24 -8.05 -23.12
CA ALA A 143 2.05 -6.64 -22.78
C ALA A 143 3.41 -5.97 -22.63
N SER A 144 3.55 -4.77 -23.22
CA SER A 144 4.79 -4.01 -23.09
C SER A 144 4.77 -3.15 -21.84
N ARG A 145 5.96 -2.74 -21.41
CA ARG A 145 6.17 -1.89 -20.24
C ARG A 145 5.37 -0.57 -20.28
N GLU A 146 5.14 -0.03 -21.47
CA GLU A 146 4.35 1.17 -21.72
C GLU A 146 2.88 1.01 -21.34
N ASP A 147 2.36 -0.23 -21.42
CA ASP A 147 1.01 -0.61 -21.02
C ASP A 147 1.01 -1.13 -19.57
N LEU A 148 1.20 -0.22 -18.63
CA LEU A 148 1.25 -0.53 -17.20
C LEU A 148 0.00 -1.25 -16.69
N TYR A 149 -1.18 -0.88 -17.20
CA TYR A 149 -2.46 -1.46 -16.78
C TYR A 149 -2.72 -2.81 -17.46
N GLY A 150 -2.25 -3.02 -18.68
CA GLY A 150 -2.17 -4.34 -19.30
C GLY A 150 -1.23 -5.27 -18.56
N CYS A 151 -0.04 -4.80 -18.19
CA CYS A 151 0.88 -5.56 -17.34
C CYS A 151 0.21 -5.95 -16.01
N LEU A 152 -0.46 -5.00 -15.36
CA LEU A 152 -1.15 -5.23 -14.10
C LEU A 152 -2.33 -6.20 -14.26
N TYR A 153 -3.07 -6.13 -15.37
CA TYR A 153 -4.15 -7.08 -15.67
C TYR A 153 -3.64 -8.53 -15.69
N PHE A 154 -2.54 -8.79 -16.42
CA PHE A 154 -1.95 -10.12 -16.49
C PHE A 154 -1.37 -10.55 -15.14
N HIS A 155 -0.68 -9.66 -14.44
CA HIS A 155 -0.14 -9.96 -13.13
C HIS A 155 -1.23 -10.38 -12.13
N VAL A 156 -2.31 -9.60 -12.02
CA VAL A 156 -3.43 -9.92 -11.13
C VAL A 156 -4.11 -11.22 -11.56
N SER A 157 -4.26 -11.45 -12.86
CA SER A 157 -4.83 -12.70 -13.38
C SER A 157 -3.99 -13.91 -12.97
N ASP A 158 -2.67 -13.85 -13.14
CA ASP A 158 -1.73 -14.91 -12.72
C ASP A 158 -1.83 -15.19 -11.21
N GLN A 159 -1.87 -14.14 -10.39
CA GLN A 159 -2.00 -14.28 -8.94
C GLN A 159 -3.31 -14.94 -8.54
N LEU A 160 -4.42 -14.61 -9.22
CA LEU A 160 -5.72 -15.22 -8.97
C LEU A 160 -5.76 -16.69 -9.40
N TYR A 161 -5.14 -17.04 -10.54
CA TYR A 161 -5.02 -18.43 -10.98
C TYR A 161 -4.18 -19.26 -10.02
N GLU A 162 -3.02 -18.75 -9.61
CA GLU A 162 -2.16 -19.41 -8.63
C GLU A 162 -2.88 -19.57 -7.28
N PHE A 163 -3.61 -18.54 -6.82
CA PHE A 163 -4.41 -18.64 -5.61
C PHE A 163 -5.48 -19.74 -5.70
N ALA A 164 -6.21 -19.81 -6.82
CA ALA A 164 -7.21 -20.86 -7.05
C ALA A 164 -6.58 -22.26 -7.12
N ASP A 165 -5.44 -22.41 -7.80
CA ASP A 165 -4.69 -23.68 -7.84
C ASP A 165 -4.27 -24.12 -6.43
N ARG A 166 -3.73 -23.21 -5.62
CA ARG A 166 -3.35 -23.48 -4.23
C ARG A 166 -4.53 -23.90 -3.36
N LEU A 167 -5.69 -23.25 -3.50
CA LEU A 167 -6.92 -23.63 -2.79
C LEU A 167 -7.36 -25.06 -3.12
N SER A 168 -7.10 -25.55 -4.33
CA SER A 168 -7.43 -26.93 -4.72
C SER A 168 -6.44 -27.97 -4.16
N ARG A 169 -5.18 -27.57 -3.94
CA ARG A 169 -4.08 -28.47 -3.58
C ARG A 169 -3.88 -28.62 -2.08
N PHE A 170 -3.94 -27.52 -1.35
CA PHE A 170 -3.59 -27.44 0.07
C PHE A 170 -4.83 -27.48 0.98
N ASP A 171 -4.64 -27.95 2.21
CA ASP A 171 -5.64 -27.84 3.28
C ASP A 171 -5.57 -26.42 3.88
N ILE A 172 -6.55 -25.58 3.53
CA ILE A 172 -6.56 -24.14 3.86
C ILE A 172 -7.83 -23.78 4.62
N SER A 173 -7.67 -23.18 5.81
CA SER A 173 -8.76 -22.58 6.57
C SER A 173 -8.54 -21.08 6.67
N LEU A 174 -9.39 -20.30 5.99
CA LEU A 174 -9.39 -18.84 6.03
C LEU A 174 -10.44 -18.36 7.03
N ASN A 175 -10.05 -17.48 7.95
CA ASN A 175 -10.95 -16.84 8.91
C ASN A 175 -10.85 -15.32 8.77
N ILE A 176 -11.97 -14.65 8.47
CA ILE A 176 -12.07 -13.18 8.38
C ILE A 176 -12.87 -12.70 9.59
N LEU A 177 -12.25 -11.88 10.44
CA LEU A 177 -12.85 -11.38 11.68
C LEU A 177 -12.76 -9.85 11.69
N GLY A 178 -13.90 -9.18 11.81
CA GLY A 178 -14.01 -7.71 11.84
C GLY A 178 -13.92 -7.15 13.25
N ARG A 179 -12.79 -7.38 13.95
CA ARG A 179 -12.62 -6.97 15.35
C ARG A 179 -11.37 -6.12 15.54
N ASP A 180 -11.38 -5.31 16.60
CA ASP A 180 -10.16 -4.64 17.07
C ASP A 180 -9.07 -5.68 17.37
N ALA A 181 -7.81 -5.37 17.06
CA ALA A 181 -6.73 -6.33 17.18
C ALA A 181 -6.47 -6.76 18.65
N VAL A 182 -6.64 -5.86 19.61
CA VAL A 182 -6.46 -6.17 21.04
C VAL A 182 -7.65 -6.97 21.56
N GLU A 183 -8.86 -6.61 21.16
CA GLU A 183 -10.08 -7.38 21.48
C GLU A 183 -9.99 -8.80 20.91
N LEU A 184 -9.60 -8.94 19.65
CA LEU A 184 -9.43 -10.23 18.98
C LEU A 184 -8.43 -11.11 19.73
N SER A 185 -7.27 -10.55 20.10
CA SER A 185 -6.27 -11.26 20.89
C SER A 185 -6.86 -11.77 22.21
N SER A 186 -7.70 -10.96 22.87
CA SER A 186 -8.35 -11.29 24.13
C SER A 186 -9.40 -12.39 23.97
N SER A 187 -10.22 -12.34 22.91
CA SER A 187 -11.21 -13.37 22.60
C SER A 187 -10.58 -14.72 22.26
N ILE A 188 -9.44 -14.73 21.56
CA ILE A 188 -8.68 -15.97 21.34
C ILE A 188 -8.19 -16.51 22.69
N LYS A 189 -7.58 -15.69 23.57
CA LYS A 189 -7.09 -16.13 24.89
C LYS A 189 -8.20 -16.73 25.75
N LYS A 190 -9.41 -16.15 25.72
CA LYS A 190 -10.59 -16.63 26.45
C LYS A 190 -11.21 -17.89 25.86
N GLY A 191 -10.91 -18.20 24.59
CA GLY A 191 -11.46 -19.35 23.87
C GLY A 191 -12.82 -19.09 23.21
N ASP A 192 -13.26 -17.83 23.14
CA ASP A 192 -14.56 -17.40 22.62
C ASP A 192 -14.78 -17.83 21.16
N LEU A 193 -13.70 -17.96 20.40
CA LEU A 193 -13.73 -18.28 18.96
C LEU A 193 -13.62 -19.78 18.64
N THR A 194 -13.49 -20.64 19.66
CA THR A 194 -13.25 -22.07 19.46
C THR A 194 -14.44 -22.75 18.79
N SER A 195 -15.66 -22.51 19.27
CA SER A 195 -16.87 -23.17 18.76
C SER A 195 -17.30 -22.65 17.39
N GLN A 196 -17.18 -21.35 17.15
CA GLN A 196 -17.67 -20.70 15.92
C GLN A 196 -16.64 -20.80 14.78
N PHE A 197 -15.38 -20.47 15.07
CA PHE A 197 -14.33 -20.36 14.05
C PHE A 197 -13.31 -21.50 14.10
N GLY A 198 -13.38 -22.40 15.09
CA GLY A 198 -12.40 -23.47 15.25
C GLY A 198 -11.02 -22.96 15.65
N ILE A 199 -10.94 -21.76 16.23
CA ILE A 199 -9.69 -21.13 16.67
C ILE A 199 -9.52 -21.42 18.17
N PRO A 200 -8.65 -22.37 18.57
CA PRO A 200 -8.48 -22.71 19.98
C PRO A 200 -7.67 -21.63 20.70
N SER A 201 -7.88 -21.48 22.01
CA SER A 201 -7.07 -20.56 22.85
C SER A 201 -5.58 -20.93 22.93
N SER A 202 -5.26 -22.19 22.62
CA SER A 202 -3.89 -22.70 22.51
C SER A 202 -3.21 -22.38 21.18
N ILE A 203 -3.88 -21.75 20.22
CA ILE A 203 -3.31 -21.47 18.89
C ILE A 203 -2.02 -20.66 18.99
N ARG A 204 -1.04 -20.98 18.15
CA ARG A 204 0.22 -20.24 18.01
C ARG A 204 0.56 -20.09 16.53
N PHE A 205 1.14 -18.96 16.16
CA PHE A 205 1.44 -18.60 14.79
C PHE A 205 2.94 -18.61 14.50
N ASP A 206 3.31 -19.03 13.29
CA ASP A 206 4.66 -18.88 12.73
C ASP A 206 4.90 -17.43 12.26
N ARG A 207 3.84 -16.75 11.81
CA ARG A 207 3.88 -15.38 11.31
C ARG A 207 2.68 -14.60 11.83
N ILE A 208 2.93 -13.40 12.34
CA ILE A 208 1.89 -12.44 12.70
C ILE A 208 2.24 -11.14 11.99
N ASP A 209 1.48 -10.80 10.95
CA ASP A 209 1.58 -9.50 10.30
C ASP A 209 0.56 -8.56 10.94
N VAL A 210 1.05 -7.50 11.57
CA VAL A 210 0.21 -6.50 12.23
C VAL A 210 0.04 -5.24 11.37
N SER A 211 0.56 -5.26 10.14
CA SER A 211 0.53 -4.13 9.22
C SER A 211 1.04 -2.86 9.92
N ASN A 212 0.29 -1.77 9.81
CA ASN A 212 0.65 -0.46 10.32
C ASN A 212 0.11 -0.10 11.70
N ILE A 213 -0.56 -1.02 12.40
CA ILE A 213 -1.13 -0.72 13.73
C ILE A 213 -0.07 -0.54 14.83
N VAL A 214 1.20 -0.85 14.52
CA VAL A 214 2.37 -0.55 15.35
C VAL A 214 2.73 0.93 15.37
N ASP A 215 2.30 1.72 14.36
CA ASP A 215 2.43 3.17 14.40
C ASP A 215 1.56 3.72 15.53
N GLU A 216 2.14 4.60 16.35
CA GLU A 216 1.46 5.29 17.45
C GLU A 216 0.24 6.12 17.03
N HIS A 217 0.12 6.43 15.72
CA HIS A 217 -1.05 7.09 15.16
C HIS A 217 -2.35 6.27 15.34
N TYR A 218 -2.26 4.94 15.39
CA TYR A 218 -3.40 4.03 15.44
C TYR A 218 -3.84 3.63 16.86
N LYS A 219 -3.39 4.37 17.90
CA LYS A 219 -3.72 4.19 19.32
C LYS A 219 -3.28 2.87 19.99
N ILE A 220 -3.07 1.78 19.24
CA ILE A 220 -2.54 0.52 19.76
C ILE A 220 -1.03 0.67 20.03
N GLY A 221 -0.29 1.15 19.02
CA GLY A 221 1.13 1.42 19.14
C GLY A 221 1.99 0.17 19.36
N ILE A 222 3.29 0.40 19.59
CA ILE A 222 4.28 -0.68 19.66
C ILE A 222 3.98 -1.62 20.84
N ALA A 223 3.80 -1.05 22.03
CA ALA A 223 3.59 -1.81 23.25
C ALA A 223 2.27 -2.60 23.23
N GLY A 224 1.18 -1.97 22.77
CA GLY A 224 -0.14 -2.62 22.71
C GLY A 224 -0.14 -3.83 21.78
N VAL A 225 0.54 -3.75 20.64
CA VAL A 225 0.71 -4.89 19.73
C VAL A 225 1.49 -6.02 20.39
N ILE A 226 2.63 -5.69 20.99
CA ILE A 226 3.51 -6.70 21.60
C ILE A 226 2.82 -7.39 22.77
N ASP A 227 2.13 -6.64 23.63
CA ASP A 227 1.41 -7.19 24.79
C ASP A 227 0.19 -8.05 24.35
N ALA A 228 -0.51 -7.66 23.28
CA ALA A 228 -1.64 -8.40 22.74
C ALA A 228 -1.21 -9.70 22.03
N TRP A 229 -0.23 -9.59 21.12
CA TRP A 229 0.08 -10.64 20.15
C TRP A 229 1.35 -11.42 20.42
N GLY A 230 2.25 -10.93 21.29
CA GLY A 230 3.53 -11.55 21.60
C GLY A 230 3.41 -13.00 22.07
N ASP A 231 2.42 -13.30 22.90
CA ASP A 231 2.18 -14.64 23.44
C ASP A 231 1.70 -15.65 22.40
N PHE A 232 1.14 -15.17 21.27
CA PHE A 232 0.67 -16.03 20.19
C PHE A 232 1.78 -16.49 19.26
N LEU A 233 3.00 -15.95 19.37
CA LEU A 233 4.14 -16.50 18.64
C LEU A 233 4.49 -17.90 19.15
N LYS A 234 4.69 -18.82 18.21
CA LYS A 234 5.27 -20.15 18.51
C LYS A 234 6.61 -20.01 19.24
N PRO A 235 6.99 -21.00 20.09
CA PRO A 235 8.28 -21.03 20.76
C PRO A 235 9.39 -21.46 19.78
N ASP A 236 9.51 -20.77 18.65
CA ASP A 236 10.47 -20.99 17.58
C ASP A 236 11.16 -19.67 17.25
N LYS A 237 12.44 -19.74 16.88
CA LYS A 237 13.26 -18.57 16.49
C LYS A 237 12.86 -18.03 15.12
N GLU A 238 12.28 -18.87 14.28
CA GLU A 238 11.75 -18.45 12.98
C GLU A 238 10.38 -17.77 13.09
N ALA A 239 9.64 -18.04 14.17
CA ALA A 239 8.35 -17.41 14.42
C ALA A 239 8.51 -15.89 14.62
N THR A 240 7.78 -15.10 13.85
CA THR A 240 8.04 -13.65 13.74
C THR A 240 6.76 -12.81 13.69
N ILE A 241 6.73 -11.73 14.48
CA ILE A 241 5.80 -10.61 14.30
C ILE A 241 6.45 -9.60 13.36
N ILE A 242 5.71 -9.15 12.34
CA ILE A 242 6.15 -8.16 11.36
C ILE A 242 5.34 -6.89 11.55
N GLY A 243 6.00 -5.77 11.79
CA GLY A 243 5.37 -4.45 11.87
C GLY A 243 5.86 -3.54 10.75
N HIS A 244 4.96 -2.75 10.19
CA HIS A 244 5.22 -1.76 9.15
C HIS A 244 4.92 -0.35 9.69
N PHE A 245 5.84 0.60 9.54
CA PHE A 245 5.68 1.97 10.01
C PHE A 245 5.61 2.90 8.80
N THR A 246 4.51 3.64 8.73
CA THR A 246 4.19 4.57 7.63
C THR A 246 4.08 6.01 8.11
N ASN A 247 3.80 6.24 9.40
CA ASN A 247 3.54 7.57 9.95
C ASN A 247 4.58 8.03 11.00
N TRP A 248 5.55 7.18 11.34
CA TRP A 248 6.57 7.48 12.35
C TRP A 248 7.40 8.73 12.04
N SER A 249 7.62 9.06 10.76
CA SER A 249 8.47 10.19 10.37
C SER A 249 7.94 11.54 10.81
N GLY A 250 6.62 11.67 11.04
CA GLY A 250 6.03 12.87 11.61
C GLY A 250 6.35 13.12 13.09
N LYS A 251 7.09 12.22 13.75
CA LYS A 251 7.38 12.27 15.19
C LYS A 251 8.85 12.58 15.54
N ASP A 252 9.76 12.55 14.57
CA ASP A 252 11.17 12.88 14.77
C ASP A 252 11.65 13.85 13.67
N VAL A 253 12.23 14.97 14.07
CA VAL A 253 12.70 16.03 13.16
C VAL A 253 13.81 15.55 12.22
N ASP A 254 14.60 14.54 12.63
CA ASP A 254 15.64 13.94 11.80
C ASP A 254 15.11 12.73 10.99
N ALA A 255 13.81 12.43 11.01
CA ALA A 255 13.25 11.34 10.21
C ALA A 255 13.19 11.67 8.72
N GLU A 256 13.19 12.96 8.39
CA GLU A 256 13.18 13.49 7.03
C GLU A 256 14.39 14.41 6.82
N PRO A 257 14.80 14.67 5.57
CA PRO A 257 15.91 15.56 5.23
C PRO A 257 15.58 17.06 5.45
N ASN A 258 14.78 17.36 6.47
CA ASN A 258 14.31 18.69 6.85
C ASN A 258 14.81 19.10 8.24
N GLY A 259 15.50 18.20 8.95
CA GLY A 259 15.99 18.42 10.29
C GLY A 259 17.20 19.36 10.37
N HIS A 260 17.44 19.90 11.56
CA HIS A 260 18.50 20.89 11.81
C HIS A 260 19.92 20.39 11.49
N ASN A 261 20.12 19.07 11.46
CA ASN A 261 21.41 18.44 11.17
C ASN A 261 21.53 17.94 9.72
N CYS A 262 20.56 18.24 8.87
CA CYS A 262 20.55 17.80 7.47
C CYS A 262 21.45 18.69 6.60
N ASP A 263 22.47 18.10 5.98
CA ASP A 263 23.20 18.74 4.88
C ASP A 263 22.44 18.53 3.56
N ALA A 264 21.45 19.39 3.32
CA ALA A 264 20.60 19.33 2.15
C ALA A 264 21.38 19.46 0.82
N GLU A 265 22.48 20.21 0.81
CA GLU A 265 23.33 20.40 -0.37
C GLU A 265 24.10 19.11 -0.71
N ALA A 266 24.65 18.44 0.30
CA ALA A 266 25.29 17.14 0.11
C ALA A 266 24.30 16.08 -0.37
N LEU A 267 23.09 16.01 0.22
CA LEU A 267 22.07 15.05 -0.23
C LEU A 267 21.61 15.33 -1.66
N PHE A 268 21.46 16.60 -2.03
CA PHE A 268 21.14 16.99 -3.40
C PHE A 268 22.24 16.54 -4.38
N THR A 269 23.50 16.76 -4.02
CA THR A 269 24.67 16.32 -4.80
C THR A 269 24.70 14.81 -4.96
N ILE A 270 24.43 14.05 -3.89
CA ILE A 270 24.35 12.59 -3.93
C ILE A 270 23.21 12.13 -4.86
N ALA A 271 22.02 12.73 -4.72
CA ALA A 271 20.88 12.40 -5.57
C ALA A 271 21.17 12.72 -7.05
N GLN A 272 21.84 13.83 -7.33
CA GLN A 272 22.27 14.20 -8.67
C GLN A 272 23.27 13.20 -9.26
N ASN A 273 24.31 12.86 -8.49
CA ASN A 273 25.35 11.92 -8.93
C ASN A 273 24.80 10.50 -9.15
N LYS A 274 23.76 10.12 -8.40
CA LYS A 274 23.03 8.87 -8.61
C LYS A 274 21.99 8.93 -9.75
N GLY A 275 21.88 10.06 -10.46
CA GLY A 275 20.92 10.25 -11.55
C GLY A 275 19.46 10.24 -11.11
N ARG A 276 19.20 10.50 -9.82
CA ARG A 276 17.85 10.43 -9.21
C ARG A 276 17.06 11.72 -9.37
N LEU A 277 17.73 12.83 -9.68
CA LEU A 277 17.10 14.11 -9.99
C LEU A 277 16.79 14.17 -11.50
N PRO A 278 15.53 14.35 -11.92
CA PRO A 278 15.21 14.60 -13.31
C PRO A 278 15.65 16.00 -13.70
N ASP A 279 15.93 16.19 -14.99
CA ASP A 279 16.20 17.50 -15.54
C ASP A 279 14.89 18.31 -15.65
N LEU A 280 14.34 18.69 -14.49
CA LEU A 280 13.05 19.34 -14.33
C LEU A 280 13.11 20.85 -14.61
N ILE A 281 14.31 21.41 -14.78
CA ILE A 281 14.49 22.82 -15.09
C ILE A 281 14.44 22.95 -16.60
N PRO A 282 13.39 23.59 -17.18
CA PRO A 282 13.35 23.85 -18.61
C PRO A 282 14.62 24.57 -19.06
N PRO A 283 15.22 24.20 -20.21
CA PRO A 283 16.46 24.82 -20.70
C PRO A 283 16.39 26.35 -20.78
N GLU A 284 15.19 26.89 -21.06
CA GLU A 284 14.93 28.33 -21.17
C GLU A 284 15.12 29.06 -19.82
N LEU A 285 14.92 28.34 -18.71
CA LEU A 285 15.05 28.87 -17.35
C LEU A 285 16.44 28.67 -16.75
N LYS A 286 17.31 27.87 -17.39
CA LYS A 286 18.75 27.75 -17.04
C LYS A 286 19.57 28.97 -17.51
N THR A 287 18.95 29.94 -18.17
CA THR A 287 19.63 31.11 -18.76
C THR A 287 19.59 32.33 -17.83
N ALA A 288 20.61 33.19 -17.86
CA ALA A 288 20.66 34.41 -17.05
C ALA A 288 19.47 35.38 -17.27
N LYS A 289 18.76 35.28 -18.41
CA LYS A 289 17.54 36.07 -18.71
C LYS A 289 16.32 35.64 -17.88
N SER A 290 16.30 34.42 -17.36
CA SER A 290 15.20 33.90 -16.52
C SER A 290 15.19 34.48 -15.10
N LEU A 291 16.34 34.97 -14.62
CA LEU A 291 16.56 35.57 -13.29
C LEU A 291 16.09 37.04 -13.19
N ALA A 292 15.51 37.60 -14.27
CA ALA A 292 15.00 38.96 -14.28
C ALA A 292 13.89 39.17 -13.22
N PRO A 293 13.79 40.35 -12.58
CA PRO A 293 12.81 40.62 -11.52
C PRO A 293 11.36 40.28 -11.90
N LYS A 294 10.97 40.51 -13.16
CA LYS A 294 9.65 40.21 -13.72
C LYS A 294 9.29 38.72 -13.76
N ASN A 295 10.27 37.83 -13.59
CA ASN A 295 10.10 36.38 -13.59
C ASN A 295 10.24 35.77 -12.19
N ARG A 296 10.47 36.58 -11.13
CA ARG A 296 10.72 36.09 -9.77
C ARG A 296 9.62 35.18 -9.23
N ASP A 297 8.35 35.55 -9.40
CA ASP A 297 7.25 34.74 -8.90
C ASP A 297 7.10 33.43 -9.66
N ARG A 298 7.35 33.46 -10.99
CA ARG A 298 7.36 32.25 -11.83
C ARG A 298 8.52 31.32 -11.46
N LEU A 299 9.69 31.89 -11.19
CA LEU A 299 10.86 31.14 -10.74
C LEU A 299 10.64 30.57 -9.34
N ARG A 300 10.05 31.33 -8.41
CA ARG A 300 9.70 30.86 -7.07
C ARG A 300 8.70 29.71 -7.13
N ALA A 301 7.63 29.84 -7.91
CA ALA A 301 6.63 28.78 -8.09
C ALA A 301 7.26 27.50 -8.68
N LEU A 302 8.14 27.65 -9.68
CA LEU A 302 8.89 26.52 -10.23
C LEU A 302 9.82 25.89 -9.19
N MET A 303 10.58 26.68 -8.45
CA MET A 303 11.48 26.17 -7.42
C MET A 303 10.71 25.45 -6.31
N SER A 304 9.58 26.00 -5.85
CA SER A 304 8.71 25.29 -4.89
C SER A 304 8.18 23.97 -5.46
N MET A 305 7.83 23.93 -6.74
CA MET A 305 7.41 22.69 -7.41
C MET A 305 8.56 21.68 -7.52
N VAL A 306 9.76 22.14 -7.90
CA VAL A 306 10.97 21.31 -7.96
C VAL A 306 11.29 20.77 -6.58
N THR A 307 11.34 21.61 -5.55
CA THR A 307 11.59 21.21 -4.16
C THR A 307 10.58 20.15 -3.69
N ALA A 308 9.28 20.33 -3.97
CA ALA A 308 8.27 19.34 -3.62
C ALA A 308 8.46 18.02 -4.38
N MET A 309 8.82 18.08 -5.68
CA MET A 309 9.11 16.89 -6.49
C MET A 309 10.42 16.19 -6.10
N THR A 310 11.41 16.93 -5.60
CA THR A 310 12.71 16.39 -5.19
C THR A 310 12.72 15.90 -3.76
N HIS A 311 11.74 16.28 -2.93
CA HIS A 311 11.68 15.86 -1.52
C HIS A 311 11.75 14.34 -1.39
N THR A 312 10.89 13.59 -2.09
CA THR A 312 10.91 12.12 -2.07
C THR A 312 12.24 11.55 -2.59
N MET A 313 12.90 12.22 -3.54
CA MET A 313 14.19 11.80 -4.07
C MET A 313 15.33 11.96 -3.07
N ILE A 314 15.32 13.10 -2.37
CA ILE A 314 16.29 13.40 -1.31
C ILE A 314 16.07 12.42 -0.15
N THR A 315 14.81 12.14 0.21
CA THR A 315 14.48 11.13 1.23
C THR A 315 15.03 9.76 0.84
N SER A 316 14.97 9.37 -0.45
CA SER A 316 15.52 8.08 -0.93
C SER A 316 17.04 7.91 -0.75
N VAL A 317 17.79 8.99 -0.55
CA VAL A 317 19.24 8.96 -0.29
C VAL A 317 19.60 9.34 1.14
N TYR A 318 18.59 9.60 1.97
CA TYR A 318 18.76 9.99 3.37
C TYR A 318 18.66 8.76 4.29
N ASP A 319 19.66 8.59 5.15
CA ASP A 319 19.67 7.57 6.20
C ASP A 319 18.99 8.13 7.46
N ASN A 320 17.76 7.67 7.70
CA ASN A 320 16.99 7.98 8.90
C ASN A 320 16.91 6.79 9.89
N SER A 321 17.81 5.80 9.79
CA SER A 321 17.83 4.63 10.69
C SER A 321 18.01 4.99 12.16
N ARG A 322 18.90 5.95 12.47
CA ARG A 322 19.13 6.42 13.85
C ARG A 322 17.90 7.13 14.42
N ALA A 323 17.23 7.94 13.62
CA ALA A 323 15.98 8.59 14.02
C ALA A 323 14.90 7.54 14.30
N PHE A 324 14.83 6.49 13.47
CA PHE A 324 13.91 5.38 13.69
C PHE A 324 14.22 4.59 14.97
N ASP A 325 15.50 4.29 15.26
CA ASP A 325 15.88 3.63 16.51
C ASP A 325 15.51 4.47 17.75
N ARG A 326 15.72 5.79 17.70
CA ARG A 326 15.26 6.70 18.77
C ARG A 326 13.75 6.70 18.91
N TYR A 327 13.02 6.73 17.80
CA TYR A 327 11.56 6.62 17.79
C TYR A 327 11.12 5.34 18.53
N LEU A 328 11.66 4.19 18.15
CA LEU A 328 11.31 2.91 18.79
C LEU A 328 11.60 2.90 20.30
N LEU A 329 12.73 3.47 20.72
CA LEU A 329 13.09 3.61 22.13
C LEU A 329 12.11 4.52 22.88
N ASN A 330 11.79 5.68 22.32
CA ASN A 330 10.89 6.68 22.92
C ASN A 330 9.46 6.15 23.08
N TYR A 331 9.06 5.21 22.23
CA TYR A 331 7.74 4.56 22.27
C TYR A 331 7.76 3.18 22.92
N GLY A 332 8.75 2.92 23.79
CA GLY A 332 8.72 1.84 24.77
C GLY A 332 8.92 0.44 24.20
N LEU A 333 9.56 0.31 23.02
CA LEU A 333 9.82 -0.99 22.40
C LEU A 333 10.58 -1.93 23.36
N ASP A 334 11.67 -1.46 23.96
CA ASP A 334 12.56 -2.30 24.79
C ASP A 334 11.84 -2.84 26.03
N ASP A 335 11.02 -2.01 26.68
CA ASP A 335 10.22 -2.42 27.83
C ASP A 335 9.17 -3.45 27.43
N ALA A 336 8.45 -3.23 26.32
CA ALA A 336 7.45 -4.17 25.82
C ALA A 336 8.08 -5.52 25.45
N LEU A 337 9.21 -5.51 24.75
CA LEU A 337 9.96 -6.72 24.39
C LEU A 337 10.40 -7.50 25.64
N LYS A 338 10.97 -6.81 26.63
CA LYS A 338 11.43 -7.43 27.89
C LYS A 338 10.27 -8.05 28.66
N ARG A 339 9.14 -7.35 28.80
CA ARG A 339 7.93 -7.88 29.48
C ARG A 339 7.42 -9.18 28.84
N ASN A 340 7.50 -9.28 27.51
CA ASN A 340 6.94 -10.40 26.74
C ASN A 340 7.99 -11.48 26.36
N LYS A 341 9.22 -11.35 26.85
CA LYS A 341 10.34 -12.26 26.52
C LYS A 341 10.57 -12.37 25.01
N LEU A 342 10.51 -11.22 24.35
CA LEU A 342 10.75 -11.07 22.92
C LEU A 342 12.01 -10.23 22.68
N LYS A 343 12.52 -10.30 21.45
CA LYS A 343 13.60 -9.44 20.97
C LYS A 343 13.32 -8.99 19.53
N ARG A 344 13.79 -7.79 19.20
CA ARG A 344 13.85 -7.30 17.82
C ARG A 344 14.95 -8.05 17.06
N LYS A 345 14.67 -8.52 15.85
CA LYS A 345 15.68 -9.04 14.95
C LYS A 345 16.52 -7.89 14.39
N THR A 346 17.84 -7.99 14.53
CA THR A 346 18.78 -7.05 13.90
C THR A 346 19.00 -7.36 12.43
N LYS A 347 19.02 -8.65 12.09
CA LYS A 347 19.04 -9.15 10.72
C LYS A 347 17.65 -9.67 10.35
N HIS A 348 17.03 -9.00 9.39
CA HIS A 348 15.73 -9.41 8.89
C HIS A 348 15.81 -10.65 8.00
N THR A 349 14.69 -11.36 7.93
CA THR A 349 14.58 -12.67 7.27
C THR A 349 13.36 -12.77 6.35
N ILE A 350 12.35 -11.90 6.49
CA ILE A 350 11.20 -11.88 5.57
C ILE A 350 10.95 -10.52 4.93
N VAL A 351 11.16 -9.41 5.63
CA VAL A 351 10.99 -8.06 5.05
C VAL A 351 12.26 -7.22 5.19
N PRO A 352 12.63 -6.38 4.21
CA PRO A 352 13.77 -5.49 4.37
C PRO A 352 13.49 -4.44 5.45
N HIS A 353 14.54 -3.81 6.01
CA HIS A 353 14.37 -2.69 6.96
C HIS A 353 13.66 -1.49 6.32
N ARG A 354 13.77 -1.34 5.00
CA ARG A 354 13.23 -0.24 4.20
C ARG A 354 12.83 -0.74 2.81
N LEU A 355 11.85 -0.08 2.19
CA LEU A 355 11.45 -0.34 0.80
C LEU A 355 12.66 -0.27 -0.16
N CYS A 356 12.70 -1.21 -1.11
CA CYS A 356 13.74 -1.35 -2.13
C CYS A 356 15.18 -1.54 -1.60
N ALA A 357 15.36 -1.93 -0.34
CA ALA A 357 16.62 -2.48 0.18
C ALA A 357 16.56 -4.01 0.17
N SER A 358 17.72 -4.68 0.24
CA SER A 358 17.75 -6.13 0.39
C SER A 358 17.32 -6.55 1.79
N VAL A 359 16.69 -7.73 1.92
CA VAL A 359 16.26 -8.30 3.22
C VAL A 359 17.44 -8.47 4.19
N HIS A 360 18.65 -8.66 3.67
CA HIS A 360 19.84 -8.90 4.47
C HIS A 360 20.67 -7.66 4.76
N ASP A 361 20.26 -6.50 4.24
CA ASP A 361 20.96 -5.25 4.44
C ASP A 361 20.82 -4.73 5.87
N PRO A 362 21.77 -3.89 6.35
CA PRO A 362 21.64 -3.23 7.64
C PRO A 362 20.50 -2.18 7.64
N PRO A 363 20.00 -1.77 8.83
CA PRO A 363 18.97 -0.74 8.95
C PRO A 363 19.27 0.60 8.28
N SER A 364 20.56 0.95 8.14
CA SER A 364 21.06 2.17 7.50
C SER A 364 21.16 2.08 5.97
N ALA A 365 20.90 0.91 5.39
CA ALA A 365 20.96 0.74 3.95
C ALA A 365 19.91 1.61 3.24
N LEU A 366 20.32 2.16 2.11
CA LEU A 366 19.49 3.01 1.28
C LEU A 366 18.86 2.17 0.16
N PRO A 367 17.69 2.57 -0.36
CA PRO A 367 17.10 1.97 -1.55
C PRO A 367 18.11 1.85 -2.70
N GLU A 368 18.19 0.66 -3.28
CA GLU A 368 19.03 0.36 -4.43
C GLU A 368 18.17 0.18 -5.69
N PHE A 369 18.60 0.79 -6.79
CA PHE A 369 17.94 0.70 -8.09
C PHE A 369 18.98 0.29 -9.12
N LYS A 370 18.64 -0.69 -9.95
CA LYS A 370 19.58 -1.28 -10.91
C LYS A 370 20.01 -0.29 -11.98
N ASP A 371 19.09 0.57 -12.40
CA ASP A 371 19.28 1.55 -13.46
C ASP A 371 18.29 2.73 -13.32
N LYS A 372 18.32 3.64 -14.30
CA LYS A 372 17.41 4.80 -14.35
C LYS A 372 15.95 4.41 -14.52
N ASP A 373 15.67 3.28 -15.17
CA ASP A 373 14.31 2.82 -15.42
C ASP A 373 13.68 2.28 -14.14
N SER A 374 14.40 1.41 -13.41
CA SER A 374 14.01 0.94 -12.08
C SER A 374 13.79 2.12 -11.11
N TRP A 375 14.68 3.11 -11.13
CA TRP A 375 14.46 4.34 -10.36
C TRP A 375 13.16 5.05 -10.75
N TYR A 376 12.90 5.24 -12.04
CA TYR A 376 11.69 5.87 -12.52
C TYR A 376 10.43 5.11 -12.08
N LEU A 377 10.41 3.79 -12.22
CA LEU A 377 9.30 2.93 -11.85
C LEU A 377 8.92 3.08 -10.38
N HIS A 378 9.89 2.89 -9.49
CA HIS A 378 9.63 2.92 -8.05
C HIS A 378 9.36 4.34 -7.52
N SER A 379 10.03 5.36 -8.07
CA SER A 379 9.88 6.74 -7.60
C SER A 379 8.70 7.51 -8.20
N ARG A 380 8.27 7.17 -9.43
CA ARG A 380 7.25 7.93 -10.18
C ARG A 380 5.94 7.20 -10.36
N ILE A 381 5.97 5.88 -10.53
CA ILE A 381 4.75 5.08 -10.66
C ILE A 381 4.23 4.71 -9.27
N HIS A 382 5.05 4.06 -8.45
CA HIS A 382 4.63 3.54 -7.15
C HIS A 382 4.42 4.63 -6.07
N SER A 383 5.05 5.80 -6.22
CA SER A 383 4.86 6.98 -5.33
C SER A 383 5.14 6.73 -3.83
N MET A 384 6.22 6.01 -3.51
CA MET A 384 6.66 5.75 -2.12
C MET A 384 7.13 7.04 -1.41
N THR A 385 6.93 7.14 -0.09
CA THR A 385 7.45 8.29 0.70
C THR A 385 8.93 8.14 1.03
N TRP A 386 9.43 6.90 0.98
CA TRP A 386 10.78 6.47 1.36
C TRP A 386 11.07 6.55 2.85
N THR A 387 10.11 6.98 3.66
CA THR A 387 10.26 7.00 5.12
C THR A 387 9.84 5.69 5.74
N GLU A 388 9.14 4.82 5.00
CA GLU A 388 8.59 3.57 5.48
C GLU A 388 9.68 2.68 6.11
N ARG A 389 9.31 2.00 7.19
CA ARG A 389 10.20 1.12 7.95
C ARG A 389 9.50 -0.17 8.36
N TYR A 390 10.27 -1.23 8.49
CA TYR A 390 9.79 -2.50 9.01
C TYR A 390 10.56 -2.89 10.26
N ILE A 391 9.91 -3.68 11.12
CA ILE A 391 10.58 -4.41 12.20
C ILE A 391 10.16 -5.87 12.16
N GLU A 392 11.08 -6.75 12.53
CA GLU A 392 10.78 -8.14 12.84
C GLU A 392 11.04 -8.39 14.34
N ILE A 393 10.08 -9.01 15.02
CA ILE A 393 10.16 -9.38 16.44
C ILE A 393 10.04 -10.89 16.57
N CYS A 394 10.90 -11.51 17.38
CA CYS A 394 10.90 -12.95 17.63
C CYS A 394 11.08 -13.26 19.13
N ARG A 395 11.01 -14.54 19.49
CA ARG A 395 11.29 -15.00 20.85
C ARG A 395 12.75 -14.76 21.23
N SER A 396 12.98 -14.32 22.47
CA SER A 396 14.33 -14.04 23.00
C SER A 396 15.24 -15.26 23.06
#